data_AF-K2AF82-F1
#
_entry.id   AF-K2AF82-F1
#
_cell.length_a   1.000
_cell.length_b   1.000
_cell.length_c   1.000
_cell.angle_alpha   90.00
_cell.angle_beta   90.00
_cell.angle_gamma   90.00
#
_symmetry.space_group_name_H-M   'P 1'
#
loop_
_entity.id
_entity.type
_entity.pdbx_description
1 polymer ?
#
loop_
_entity_poly.entity_id
_entity_poly.type
_entity_poly.pdbx_seq_one_letter_code
_entity_poly.pdbx_strand_id
1 'polypeptide(L)'
;MLICIEGIDGSGKSTLAKQLAALLQKDGRTVVLTKEPGGSALGKQLRTILQTQPVPINPISEFLLFAADRAQHVKEVIEPALAQ
;
A
#
# COMPACT_ATOMS: atom_id res chain seq x y z
N MET A 1 -12.41 -8.95 4.75
CA MET A 1 -11.46 -8.81 5.89
C MET A 1 -10.27 -7.98 5.44
N LEU A 2 -9.87 -6.96 6.19
CA LEU A 2 -8.71 -6.11 5.89
C LEU A 2 -7.57 -6.41 6.88
N ILE A 3 -6.35 -6.63 6.37
CA ILE A 3 -5.15 -6.89 7.18
C ILE A 3 -4.07 -5.90 6.75
N CYS A 4 -3.52 -5.14 7.71
CA CYS A 4 -2.38 -4.24 7.49
C CYS A 4 -1.13 -4.82 8.17
N ILE A 5 0.02 -4.79 7.48
CA ILE A 5 1.31 -5.26 7.99
C ILE A 5 2.25 -4.06 8.13
N GLU A 6 2.56 -3.67 9.36
CA GLU A 6 3.34 -2.48 9.69
C GLU A 6 4.69 -2.81 10.33
N GLY A 7 5.61 -1.84 10.31
CA GLY A 7 6.94 -1.94 10.90
C GLY A 7 8.02 -1.13 10.18
N ILE A 8 9.20 -1.05 10.77
CA ILE A 8 10.34 -0.31 10.18
C ILE A 8 10.89 -0.99 8.92
N ASP A 9 11.69 -0.27 8.15
CA ASP A 9 12.35 -0.84 6.98
C ASP A 9 13.32 -1.96 7.35
N GLY A 10 13.36 -2.99 6.49
CA GLY A 10 14.11 -4.21 6.77
C GLY A 10 13.45 -5.20 7.74
N SER A 11 12.30 -4.88 8.38
CA SER A 11 11.65 -5.79 9.35
C SER A 11 10.97 -7.03 8.74
N GLY A 12 10.98 -7.19 7.42
CA GLY A 12 10.41 -8.36 6.74
C GLY A 12 8.93 -8.25 6.34
N LYS A 13 8.29 -7.07 6.46
CA LYS A 13 6.87 -6.82 6.11
C LYS A 13 6.45 -7.43 4.77
N SER A 14 7.22 -7.13 3.71
CA SER A 14 6.93 -7.59 2.34
C SER A 14 7.02 -9.11 2.20
N THR A 15 7.92 -9.75 2.94
CA THR A 15 8.06 -11.21 2.97
C THR A 15 6.87 -11.84 3.68
N LEU A 16 6.53 -11.33 4.88
CA LEU A 16 5.38 -11.79 5.65
C LEU A 16 4.07 -11.64 4.86
N ALA A 17 3.83 -10.47 4.25
CA ALA A 17 2.60 -10.21 3.50
C ALA A 17 2.43 -11.18 2.30
N LYS A 18 3.50 -11.47 1.57
CA LYS A 18 3.47 -12.45 0.46
C LYS A 18 3.22 -13.88 0.94
N GLN A 19 3.88 -14.28 2.03
CA GLN A 19 3.70 -15.63 2.59
C GLN A 19 2.28 -15.81 3.14
N LEU A 20 1.77 -14.83 3.88
CA LEU A 20 0.40 -14.84 4.39
C LEU A 20 -0.62 -14.90 3.26
N ALA A 21 -0.46 -14.09 2.20
CA ALA A 21 -1.34 -14.13 1.05
C ALA A 21 -1.35 -15.51 0.38
N ALA A 22 -0.17 -16.13 0.18
CA ALA A 22 -0.06 -17.46 -0.41
C ALA A 22 -0.70 -18.55 0.47
N LEU A 23 -0.58 -18.46 1.81
CA LEU A 23 -1.23 -19.38 2.74
C LEU A 23 -2.75 -19.26 2.66
N LEU A 24 -3.29 -18.03 2.73
CA LEU A 24 -4.74 -17.81 2.65
C LEU A 24 -5.32 -18.25 1.29
N GLN A 25 -4.58 -18.05 0.20
CA GLN A 25 -4.97 -18.55 -1.12
C GLN A 25 -4.99 -20.09 -1.19
N LYS A 26 -4.02 -20.76 -0.56
CA LYS A 26 -4.01 -22.23 -0.44
C LYS A 26 -5.21 -22.76 0.34
N ASP A 27 -5.69 -21.98 1.31
CA ASP A 27 -6.91 -22.28 2.08
C ASP A 27 -8.20 -21.92 1.32
N GLY A 28 -8.12 -21.62 0.02
CA GLY A 28 -9.27 -21.36 -0.84
C GLY A 28 -9.86 -19.96 -0.73
N ARG A 29 -9.14 -19.00 -0.11
CA ARG A 29 -9.61 -17.61 0.00
C ARG A 29 -9.16 -16.77 -1.19
N THR A 30 -10.04 -15.90 -1.67
CA THR A 30 -9.67 -14.80 -2.56
C THR A 30 -8.86 -13.77 -1.78
N VAL A 31 -7.65 -13.45 -2.26
CA VAL A 31 -6.75 -12.49 -1.60
C VAL A 31 -6.29 -11.44 -2.60
N VAL A 32 -6.51 -10.17 -2.26
CA VAL A 32 -5.93 -9.01 -2.94
C VAL A 32 -4.74 -8.52 -2.12
N LEU A 33 -3.54 -8.75 -2.64
CA LEU A 33 -2.31 -8.24 -2.03
C LEU A 33 -1.96 -6.88 -2.63
N THR A 34 -1.82 -5.87 -1.78
CA THR A 34 -1.47 -4.50 -2.19
C THR A 34 -0.54 -3.84 -1.16
N LYS A 35 -0.09 -2.60 -1.40
CA LYS A 35 0.84 -1.86 -0.53
C LYS A 35 0.67 -0.34 -0.67
N GLU A 36 1.05 0.38 0.37
CA GLU A 36 1.21 1.84 0.36
C GLU A 36 2.68 2.21 0.63
N PRO A 37 3.19 3.30 0.03
CA PRO A 37 2.60 3.99 -1.11
C PRO A 37 2.76 3.19 -2.41
N GLY A 38 1.83 3.37 -3.35
CA GLY A 38 1.92 2.81 -4.70
C GLY A 38 0.89 1.77 -5.11
N GLY A 39 -0.21 1.62 -4.36
CA GLY A 39 -1.26 0.63 -4.65
C GLY A 39 -2.13 0.97 -5.87
N SER A 40 -2.16 2.24 -6.30
CA SER A 40 -2.94 2.74 -7.44
C SER A 40 -2.06 3.30 -8.56
N ALA A 41 -2.66 3.65 -9.72
CA ALA A 41 -1.93 4.29 -10.82
C ALA A 41 -1.34 5.64 -10.40
N LEU A 42 -2.13 6.50 -9.75
CA LEU A 42 -1.66 7.74 -9.13
C LEU A 42 -0.63 7.45 -8.03
N GLY A 43 -0.90 6.48 -7.17
CA GLY A 43 -0.02 6.10 -6.07
C GLY A 43 1.39 5.73 -6.53
N LYS A 44 1.54 5.05 -7.68
CA LYS A 44 2.86 4.75 -8.27
C LYS A 44 3.65 6.02 -8.63
N GLN A 45 2.96 7.06 -9.10
CA GLN A 45 3.59 8.34 -9.40
C GLN A 45 3.97 9.07 -8.10
N LEU A 46 3.06 9.13 -7.13
CA LEU A 46 3.31 9.74 -5.82
C LEU A 46 4.46 9.06 -5.08
N ARG A 47 4.50 7.72 -5.10
CA ARG A 47 5.62 6.93 -4.57
C ARG A 47 6.96 7.35 -5.17
N THR A 48 7.01 7.57 -6.48
CA THR A 48 8.25 8.01 -7.13
C THR A 48 8.72 9.34 -6.55
N ILE A 49 7.81 10.31 -6.41
CA ILE A 49 8.11 11.63 -5.83
C ILE A 49 8.59 11.49 -4.37
N LEU A 50 7.90 10.68 -3.56
CA LEU A 50 8.23 10.44 -2.15
C LEU A 50 9.59 9.73 -1.97
N GLN A 51 9.96 8.85 -2.90
CA GLN A 51 11.22 8.09 -2.84
C GLN A 51 12.42 8.88 -3.37
N THR A 52 12.25 9.62 -4.46
CA THR A 52 13.37 10.33 -5.09
C THR A 52 13.55 11.74 -4.55
N GLN A 53 12.51 12.32 -3.95
CA GLN A 53 12.47 13.69 -3.43
C GLN A 53 13.20 14.67 -4.38
N PRO A 54 12.71 14.83 -5.62
CA PRO A 54 13.43 15.59 -6.66
C PRO A 54 13.61 17.06 -6.29
N VAL A 55 12.80 17.55 -5.34
CA VAL A 55 12.91 18.85 -4.69
C VAL A 55 12.65 18.67 -3.19
N PRO A 56 13.15 19.57 -2.31
CA PRO A 56 12.81 19.53 -0.89
C PRO A 56 11.30 19.60 -0.68
N ILE A 57 10.75 18.64 0.06
CA ILE A 57 9.33 18.58 0.40
C ILE A 57 9.18 18.95 1.87
N ASN A 58 8.32 19.91 2.18
CA ASN A 58 7.98 20.22 3.56
C ASN A 58 7.28 18.99 4.21
N PRO A 59 7.53 18.68 5.51
CA PRO A 59 6.93 17.52 6.16
C PRO A 59 5.40 17.42 6.06
N ILE A 60 4.68 18.56 6.08
CA ILE A 60 3.22 18.58 5.92
C ILE A 60 2.83 18.20 4.49
N SER A 61 3.54 18.71 3.48
CA SER A 61 3.31 18.33 2.09
C SER A 61 3.60 16.85 1.86
N GLU A 62 4.68 16.31 2.44
CA GLU A 62 5.00 14.88 2.36
C GLU A 62 3.88 14.03 2.97
N PHE A 63 3.41 14.40 4.17
CA PHE A 63 2.27 13.74 4.81
C PHE A 63 1.00 13.78 3.95
N LEU A 64 0.68 14.93 3.33
CA LEU A 64 -0.49 15.06 2.45
C LEU A 64 -0.36 14.24 1.17
N LEU A 65 0.85 14.04 0.65
CA LEU A 65 1.09 13.15 -0.50
C LEU A 65 0.86 11.68 -0.12
N PHE A 66 1.28 11.24 1.07
CA PHE A 66 0.91 9.93 1.60
C PHE A 66 -0.61 9.78 1.79
N ALA A 67 -1.26 10.82 2.30
CA ALA A 67 -2.72 10.82 2.46
C ALA A 67 -3.45 10.75 1.11
N ALA A 68 -2.95 11.45 0.08
CA ALA A 68 -3.49 11.39 -1.28
C ALA A 68 -3.32 10.01 -1.92
N ASP A 69 -2.15 9.37 -1.77
CA ASP A 69 -1.92 7.98 -2.21
C ASP A 69 -2.92 7.03 -1.56
N ARG A 70 -3.07 7.10 -0.23
CA ARG A 70 -4.02 6.28 0.53
C ARG A 70 -5.46 6.52 0.10
N ALA A 71 -5.90 7.76 -0.06
CA ALA A 71 -7.26 8.08 -0.47
C ALA A 71 -7.59 7.44 -1.83
N GLN A 72 -6.68 7.54 -2.80
CA GLN A 72 -6.86 6.91 -4.10
C GLN A 72 -6.87 5.38 -3.99
N HIS A 73 -5.93 4.83 -3.23
CA HIS A 73 -5.77 3.39 -3.06
C HIS A 73 -6.98 2.74 -2.37
N VAL A 74 -7.54 3.40 -1.36
CA VAL A 74 -8.78 2.98 -0.71
C VAL A 74 -9.90 2.90 -1.75
N LYS A 75 -10.06 3.94 -2.57
CA LYS A 75 -11.16 4.02 -3.52
C LYS A 75 -11.08 3.00 -4.65
N GLU A 76 -9.88 2.80 -5.20
CA GLU A 76 -9.68 1.97 -6.39
C GLU A 76 -9.42 0.50 -6.08
N VAL A 77 -8.88 0.18 -4.89
CA VAL A 77 -8.41 -1.17 -4.57
C VAL A 77 -9.07 -1.72 -3.32
N ILE A 78 -9.03 -1.00 -2.19
CA ILE A 78 -9.47 -1.56 -0.90
C ILE A 78 -10.99 -1.70 -0.82
N GLU A 79 -11.75 -0.62 -1.12
CA GLU A 79 -13.23 -0.67 -1.10
C GLU A 79 -13.77 -1.75 -2.05
N PRO A 80 -13.36 -1.82 -3.34
CA PRO A 80 -13.85 -2.85 -4.24
C PRO A 80 -13.47 -4.28 -3.83
N ALA A 81 -12.31 -4.47 -3.19
CA ALA A 81 -11.88 -5.79 -2.71
C ALA A 81 -12.65 -6.26 -1.47
N LEU A 82 -13.14 -5.34 -0.64
CA LEU A 82 -13.90 -5.66 0.58
C LEU A 82 -15.39 -5.87 0.33
N ALA A 83 -15.91 -5.39 -0.79
CA ALA A 83 -17.32 -5.56 -1.19
C ALA A 83 -17.62 -6.90 -1.89
N GLN A 84 -16.62 -7.79 -2.00
CA GLN A 84 -16.71 -9.13 -2.59
C GLN A 84 -16.88 -10.20 -1.51
#